data_AF-A0A928WKS3-F1
#
_entry.id   AF-A0A928WKS3-F1
#
_cell.length_a   1.000
_cell.length_b   1.000
_cell.length_c   1.000
_cell.angle_alpha   90.00
_cell.angle_beta   90.00
_cell.angle_gamma   90.00
#
_symmetry.space_group_name_H-M   'P 1'
#
loop_
_entity.id
_entity.type
_entity.pdbx_description
1 polymer ?
#
loop_
_entity_poly.entity_id
_entity_poly.type
_entity_poly.pdbx_seq_one_letter_code
_entity_poly.pdbx_strand_id
1 'polypeptide(L)'
;MSAVIYLKQTSITSLLHHWISQVVNQAALTWLDEKREQIKSNASNREFFTAFSAVPRYVGKQQLELNPKDLKAASIMRIGWFPGHWRVDQAARTLLVLALPHDNVEKYLHTLEQVFTNADVGELVALYQALPLLPYPEQLQKRAAEGVRSNMIAVFNAIALQNPYPAQYFNTLAWNQMVLKALFVGSPLHLIQGLDVRANRELGRMLIDYAHERHSAHRSVPEELWPLVEDFALLSAEC
;
A
#
# COMPACT_ATOMS: atom_id res chain seq x y z
N MET A 1 -25.19 4.86 -17.89
CA MET A 1 -25.50 4.11 -16.65
C MET A 1 -24.35 4.10 -15.64
N SER A 2 -23.09 3.87 -16.05
CA SER A 2 -21.97 3.75 -15.10
C SER A 2 -21.67 5.00 -14.25
N ALA A 3 -21.77 6.22 -14.80
CA ALA A 3 -21.51 7.45 -14.02
C ALA A 3 -22.49 7.67 -12.85
N VAL A 4 -23.72 7.17 -12.96
CA VAL A 4 -24.75 7.26 -11.91
C VAL A 4 -24.50 6.25 -10.79
N ILE A 5 -23.79 5.16 -11.07
CA ILE A 5 -23.43 4.12 -10.09
C ILE A 5 -22.32 4.61 -9.16
N TYR A 6 -21.27 5.28 -9.70
CA TYR A 6 -20.21 5.88 -8.86
C TYR A 6 -20.71 7.00 -7.94
N LEU A 7 -21.71 7.77 -8.38
CA LEU A 7 -22.33 8.81 -7.56
C LEU A 7 -23.12 8.27 -6.35
N LYS A 8 -23.42 6.96 -6.33
CA LYS A 8 -24.10 6.30 -5.19
C LYS A 8 -23.16 5.56 -4.24
N GLN A 9 -21.90 5.34 -4.61
CA GLN A 9 -20.93 4.68 -3.72
C GLN A 9 -20.40 5.71 -2.72
N THR A 10 -20.80 5.59 -1.47
CA THR A 10 -20.52 6.57 -0.41
C THR A 10 -19.32 6.18 0.47
N SER A 11 -18.66 5.06 0.20
CA SER A 11 -17.56 4.56 1.03
C SER A 11 -16.52 3.76 0.22
N ILE A 12 -15.31 3.66 0.76
CA ILE A 12 -14.22 2.81 0.25
C ILE A 12 -14.68 1.35 0.13
N THR A 13 -15.45 0.84 1.11
CA THR A 13 -15.93 -0.54 1.11
C THR A 13 -16.95 -0.79 0.01
N SER A 14 -17.89 0.14 -0.23
CA SER A 14 -18.84 0.03 -1.34
C SER A 14 -18.17 0.11 -2.71
N LEU A 15 -17.13 0.94 -2.84
CA LEU A 15 -16.35 1.08 -4.08
C LEU A 15 -15.54 -0.20 -4.39
N LEU A 16 -14.80 -0.72 -3.41
CA LEU A 16 -14.07 -1.99 -3.56
C LEU A 16 -15.01 -3.16 -3.89
N HIS A 17 -16.15 -3.26 -3.21
CA HIS A 17 -17.15 -4.30 -3.45
C HIS A 17 -17.69 -4.23 -4.87
N HIS A 18 -18.00 -3.02 -5.35
CA HIS A 18 -18.42 -2.81 -6.72
C HIS A 18 -17.36 -3.31 -7.72
N TRP A 19 -16.10 -2.91 -7.59
CA TRP A 19 -15.04 -3.37 -8.49
C TRP A 19 -14.90 -4.89 -8.51
N ILE A 20 -14.92 -5.53 -7.34
CA ILE A 20 -14.86 -6.99 -7.25
C ILE A 20 -16.07 -7.63 -7.96
N SER A 21 -17.28 -7.09 -7.78
CA SER A 21 -18.51 -7.61 -8.41
C SER A 21 -18.48 -7.58 -9.95
N GLN A 22 -17.65 -6.72 -10.56
CA GLN A 22 -17.52 -6.67 -12.02
C GLN A 22 -16.64 -7.81 -12.57
N VAL A 23 -15.85 -8.45 -11.71
CA VAL A 23 -14.76 -9.35 -12.12
C VAL A 23 -14.98 -10.79 -11.64
N VAL A 24 -15.79 -10.98 -10.59
CA VAL A 24 -16.07 -12.31 -10.02
C VAL A 24 -17.48 -12.79 -10.35
N ASN A 25 -17.70 -14.10 -10.27
CA ASN A 25 -19.04 -14.67 -10.40
C ASN A 25 -19.87 -14.46 -9.12
N GLN A 26 -21.19 -14.67 -9.24
CA GLN A 26 -22.12 -14.45 -8.13
C GLN A 26 -21.81 -15.30 -6.89
N ALA A 27 -21.36 -16.55 -7.06
CA ALA A 27 -21.06 -17.44 -5.94
C ALA A 27 -19.86 -16.92 -5.11
N ALA A 28 -18.82 -16.42 -5.78
CA ALA A 28 -17.67 -15.80 -5.14
C ALA A 28 -18.06 -14.51 -4.40
N LEU A 29 -18.93 -13.70 -5.00
CA LEU A 29 -19.43 -12.46 -4.38
C LEU A 29 -20.26 -12.76 -3.13
N THR A 30 -21.19 -13.73 -3.21
CA THR A 30 -22.00 -14.18 -2.06
C THR A 30 -21.11 -14.68 -0.93
N TRP A 31 -20.10 -15.51 -1.22
CA TRP A 31 -19.14 -15.98 -0.21
C TRP A 31 -18.41 -14.81 0.47
N LEU A 32 -17.96 -13.83 -0.31
CA LEU A 32 -17.25 -12.68 0.23
C LEU A 32 -18.16 -11.86 1.16
N ASP A 33 -19.42 -11.64 0.77
CA ASP A 33 -20.39 -10.90 1.57
C ASP A 33 -20.75 -11.62 2.87
N GLU A 34 -20.94 -12.94 2.83
CA GLU A 34 -21.15 -13.75 4.03
C GLU A 34 -19.95 -13.65 5.00
N LYS A 35 -18.72 -13.70 4.48
CA LYS A 35 -17.52 -13.55 5.32
C LYS A 35 -17.39 -12.16 5.92
N ARG A 36 -17.71 -11.11 5.16
CA ARG A 36 -17.70 -9.73 5.67
C ARG A 36 -18.69 -9.56 6.82
N GLU A 37 -19.92 -10.05 6.69
CA GLU A 37 -20.92 -9.95 7.76
C GLU A 37 -20.56 -10.80 8.98
N GLN A 38 -19.98 -11.99 8.79
CA GLN A 38 -19.45 -12.81 9.89
C GLN A 38 -18.35 -12.06 10.67
N ILE A 39 -17.35 -11.51 9.96
CA ILE A 39 -16.24 -10.77 10.57
C ILE A 39 -16.75 -9.54 11.33
N LYS A 40 -17.64 -8.76 10.69
CA LYS A 40 -18.26 -7.58 11.29
C LYS A 40 -19.05 -7.91 12.56
N SER A 41 -19.68 -9.09 12.60
CA SER A 41 -20.44 -9.59 13.75
C SER A 41 -19.56 -10.23 14.83
N ASN A 42 -18.28 -9.84 14.92
CA ASN A 42 -17.28 -10.36 15.86
C ASN A 42 -17.00 -11.87 15.72
N ALA A 43 -16.85 -12.38 14.49
CA ALA A 43 -16.26 -13.70 14.28
C ALA A 43 -14.91 -13.84 14.99
N SER A 44 -14.53 -15.07 15.31
CA SER A 44 -13.24 -15.36 15.92
C SER A 44 -12.07 -14.98 15.00
N ASN A 45 -10.92 -14.62 15.57
CA ASN A 45 -9.70 -14.35 14.79
C ASN A 45 -9.35 -15.51 13.86
N ARG A 46 -9.62 -16.75 14.27
CA ARG A 46 -9.43 -17.96 13.44
C ARG A 46 -10.30 -17.95 12.19
N GLU A 47 -11.56 -17.56 12.29
CA GLU A 47 -12.48 -17.48 11.15
C GLU A 47 -12.05 -16.38 10.18
N PHE A 48 -11.64 -15.22 10.71
CA PHE A 48 -11.06 -14.15 9.90
C PHE A 48 -9.81 -14.61 9.15
N PHE A 49 -8.80 -15.17 9.84
CA PHE A 49 -7.56 -15.63 9.21
C PHE A 49 -7.82 -16.72 8.16
N THR A 50 -8.71 -17.66 8.46
CA THR A 50 -9.09 -18.72 7.51
C THR A 50 -9.75 -18.14 6.26
N ALA A 51 -10.67 -17.19 6.42
CA ALA A 51 -11.31 -16.51 5.29
C ALA A 51 -10.29 -15.72 4.47
N PHE A 52 -9.43 -14.95 5.14
CA PHE A 52 -8.40 -14.11 4.53
C PHE A 52 -7.42 -14.91 3.66
N SER A 53 -6.96 -16.07 4.14
CA SER A 53 -6.11 -16.98 3.37
C SER A 53 -6.86 -17.72 2.27
N ALA A 54 -8.16 -17.99 2.46
CA ALA A 54 -8.96 -18.68 1.47
C ALA A 54 -9.37 -17.80 0.27
N VAL A 55 -9.31 -16.46 0.38
CA VAL A 55 -9.77 -15.51 -0.65
C VAL A 55 -9.44 -15.94 -2.08
N PRO A 56 -8.17 -16.21 -2.46
CA PRO A 56 -7.85 -16.48 -3.86
C PRO A 56 -8.52 -17.75 -4.43
N ARG A 57 -8.92 -18.70 -3.57
CA ARG A 57 -9.64 -19.92 -3.98
C ARG A 57 -11.08 -19.63 -4.39
N TYR A 58 -11.66 -18.55 -3.90
CA TYR A 58 -13.04 -18.16 -4.18
C TYR A 58 -13.13 -17.08 -5.25
N VAL A 59 -12.28 -16.04 -5.17
CA VAL A 59 -12.38 -14.87 -6.07
C VAL A 59 -11.43 -14.91 -7.26
N GLY A 60 -10.41 -15.79 -7.24
CA GLY A 60 -9.35 -15.83 -8.25
C GLY A 60 -8.23 -14.82 -7.98
N LYS A 61 -7.40 -14.54 -9.00
CA LYS A 61 -6.22 -13.63 -8.92
C LYS A 61 -6.09 -12.76 -10.18
N GLN A 62 -7.18 -12.53 -10.89
CA GLN A 62 -7.22 -11.67 -12.07
C GLN A 62 -7.10 -10.19 -11.67
N GLN A 63 -6.63 -9.35 -12.61
CA GLN A 63 -6.57 -7.90 -12.41
C GLN A 63 -7.97 -7.31 -12.29
N LEU A 64 -8.12 -6.19 -11.57
CA LEU A 64 -9.40 -5.48 -11.47
C LEU A 64 -9.76 -4.70 -12.75
N GLU A 65 -8.79 -4.45 -13.63
CA GLU A 65 -8.95 -3.70 -14.89
C GLU A 65 -9.64 -2.33 -14.70
N LEU A 66 -9.22 -1.60 -13.66
CA LEU A 66 -9.80 -0.30 -13.29
C LEU A 66 -9.58 0.74 -14.39
N ASN A 67 -10.66 1.37 -14.84
CA ASN A 67 -10.60 2.41 -15.86
C ASN A 67 -10.32 3.81 -15.23
N PRO A 68 -10.06 4.86 -16.03
CA PRO A 68 -9.78 6.20 -15.48
C PRO A 68 -10.88 6.77 -14.57
N LYS A 69 -12.14 6.38 -14.73
CA LYS A 69 -13.24 6.80 -13.84
C LYS A 69 -13.16 6.10 -12.49
N ASP A 70 -12.78 4.82 -12.45
CA ASP A 70 -12.52 4.09 -11.21
C ASP A 70 -11.40 4.74 -10.40
N LEU A 71 -10.27 5.03 -11.06
CA LEU A 71 -9.13 5.67 -10.41
C LEU A 71 -9.49 7.08 -9.90
N LYS A 72 -10.32 7.82 -10.64
CA LYS A 72 -10.86 9.09 -10.17
C LYS A 72 -11.75 8.89 -8.92
N ALA A 73 -12.63 7.90 -8.91
CA ALA A 73 -13.45 7.59 -7.74
C ALA A 73 -12.58 7.22 -6.52
N ALA A 74 -11.51 6.44 -6.72
CA ALA A 74 -10.54 6.11 -5.67
C ALA A 74 -9.91 7.38 -5.07
N SER A 75 -9.44 8.30 -5.92
CA SER A 75 -8.81 9.55 -5.48
C SER A 75 -9.76 10.49 -4.72
N ILE A 76 -11.06 10.45 -5.02
CA ILE A 76 -12.10 11.18 -4.29
C ILE A 76 -12.31 10.58 -2.90
N MET A 77 -12.30 9.25 -2.78
CA MET A 77 -12.46 8.55 -1.50
C MET A 77 -11.25 8.73 -0.58
N ARG A 78 -10.04 8.72 -1.16
CA ARG A 78 -8.79 8.89 -0.43
C ARG A 78 -7.75 9.54 -1.32
N ILE A 79 -7.32 10.75 -0.96
CA ILE A 79 -6.26 11.47 -1.67
C ILE A 79 -5.00 10.59 -1.78
N GLY A 80 -4.50 10.44 -3.01
CA GLY A 80 -3.33 9.62 -3.34
C GLY A 80 -3.59 8.12 -3.44
N TRP A 81 -4.81 7.62 -3.13
CA TRP A 81 -5.08 6.20 -3.29
C TRP A 81 -5.11 5.80 -4.77
N PHE A 82 -4.25 4.85 -5.14
CA PHE A 82 -4.10 4.38 -6.51
C PHE A 82 -4.10 2.83 -6.58
N PRO A 83 -5.28 2.20 -6.76
CA PRO A 83 -5.41 0.75 -6.83
C PRO A 83 -5.27 0.17 -8.25
N GLY A 84 -4.70 0.92 -9.21
CA GLY A 84 -4.68 0.51 -10.63
C GLY A 84 -3.94 -0.80 -10.94
N HIS A 85 -3.00 -1.20 -10.07
CA HIS A 85 -2.24 -2.45 -10.21
C HIS A 85 -2.82 -3.61 -9.37
N TRP A 86 -3.97 -3.41 -8.71
CA TRP A 86 -4.53 -4.40 -7.78
C TRP A 86 -5.24 -5.53 -8.50
N ARG A 87 -4.99 -6.74 -8.00
CA ARG A 87 -5.77 -7.94 -8.32
C ARG A 87 -6.99 -8.06 -7.43
N VAL A 88 -7.96 -8.83 -7.90
CA VAL A 88 -9.23 -9.07 -7.20
C VAL A 88 -9.04 -9.71 -5.82
N ASP A 89 -8.07 -10.62 -5.65
CA ASP A 89 -7.78 -11.24 -4.34
C ASP A 89 -7.29 -10.23 -3.32
N GLN A 90 -6.52 -9.24 -3.77
CA GLN A 90 -5.98 -8.22 -2.90
C GLN A 90 -7.08 -7.24 -2.46
N ALA A 91 -7.95 -6.80 -3.37
CA ALA A 91 -9.11 -5.99 -3.03
C ALA A 91 -10.09 -6.71 -2.10
N ALA A 92 -10.36 -7.99 -2.34
CA ALA A 92 -11.22 -8.80 -1.48
C ALA A 92 -10.61 -8.98 -0.08
N ARG A 93 -9.30 -9.22 0.02
CA ARG A 93 -8.58 -9.23 1.30
C ARG A 93 -8.68 -7.89 2.03
N THR A 94 -8.49 -6.77 1.31
CA THR A 94 -8.69 -5.43 1.88
C THR A 94 -10.11 -5.25 2.41
N LEU A 95 -11.15 -5.71 1.70
CA LEU A 95 -12.52 -5.68 2.20
C LEU A 95 -12.72 -6.48 3.49
N LEU A 96 -12.09 -7.66 3.62
CA LEU A 96 -12.17 -8.45 4.84
C LEU A 96 -11.50 -7.74 6.02
N VAL A 97 -10.35 -7.10 5.79
CA VAL A 97 -9.65 -6.31 6.83
C VAL A 97 -10.49 -5.10 7.24
N LEU A 98 -11.10 -4.40 6.29
CA LEU A 98 -11.99 -3.26 6.55
C LEU A 98 -13.30 -3.67 7.25
N ALA A 99 -13.66 -4.96 7.23
CA ALA A 99 -14.81 -5.47 7.97
C ALA A 99 -14.49 -5.76 9.46
N LEU A 100 -13.21 -5.75 9.86
CA LEU A 100 -12.83 -5.95 11.26
C LEU A 100 -13.45 -4.86 12.15
N PRO A 101 -14.10 -5.25 13.27
CA PRO A 101 -14.55 -4.29 14.27
C PRO A 101 -13.36 -3.49 14.81
N HIS A 102 -13.51 -2.17 14.83
CA HIS A 102 -12.45 -1.25 15.23
C HIS A 102 -12.86 -0.32 16.38
N ASP A 103 -14.03 -0.53 17.00
CA ASP A 103 -14.50 0.26 18.15
C ASP A 103 -13.55 0.16 19.36
N ASN A 104 -12.78 -0.94 19.46
CA ASN A 104 -11.71 -1.12 20.42
C ASN A 104 -10.35 -1.13 19.70
N VAL A 105 -9.59 -0.04 19.85
CA VAL A 105 -8.30 0.19 19.21
C VAL A 105 -7.30 -0.93 19.51
N GLU A 106 -7.15 -1.31 20.78
CA GLU A 106 -6.16 -2.31 21.20
C GLU A 106 -6.46 -3.68 20.61
N LYS A 107 -7.73 -4.11 20.67
CA LYS A 107 -8.17 -5.37 20.07
C LYS A 107 -7.99 -5.36 18.55
N TYR A 108 -8.35 -4.25 17.89
CA TYR A 108 -8.18 -4.09 16.45
C TYR A 108 -6.71 -4.21 16.03
N LEU A 109 -5.83 -3.43 16.68
CA LEU A 109 -4.40 -3.45 16.37
C LEU A 109 -3.76 -4.80 16.70
N HIS A 110 -4.19 -5.48 17.78
CA HIS A 110 -3.72 -6.82 18.10
C HIS A 110 -4.10 -7.84 17.01
N THR A 111 -5.35 -7.86 16.55
CA THR A 111 -5.77 -8.76 15.47
C THR A 111 -5.06 -8.43 14.15
N LEU A 112 -4.87 -7.13 13.85
CA LEU A 112 -4.15 -6.69 12.66
C LEU A 112 -2.68 -7.15 12.71
N GLU A 113 -2.03 -7.00 13.86
CA GLU A 113 -0.65 -7.44 14.08
C GLU A 113 -0.50 -8.96 13.90
N GLN A 114 -1.47 -9.73 14.39
CA GLN A 114 -1.50 -11.18 14.19
C GLN A 114 -1.62 -11.57 12.71
N VAL A 115 -2.47 -10.92 11.92
CA VAL A 115 -2.57 -11.25 10.49
C VAL A 115 -1.30 -10.87 9.74
N PHE A 116 -0.67 -9.72 10.03
CA PHE A 116 0.61 -9.35 9.43
C PHE A 116 1.72 -10.35 9.75
N THR A 117 1.78 -10.86 10.99
CA THR A 117 2.87 -11.74 11.44
C THR A 117 2.79 -13.13 10.80
N ASN A 118 1.58 -13.60 10.47
CA ASN A 118 1.35 -14.94 9.92
C ASN A 118 1.10 -14.94 8.40
N ALA A 119 1.13 -13.76 7.77
CA ALA A 119 0.79 -13.60 6.36
C ALA A 119 1.87 -14.14 5.42
N ASP A 120 1.44 -14.79 4.34
CA ASP A 120 2.29 -15.07 3.18
C ASP A 120 2.63 -13.79 2.40
N VAL A 121 3.50 -13.90 1.38
CA VAL A 121 3.92 -12.74 0.58
C VAL A 121 2.74 -12.03 -0.11
N GLY A 122 1.78 -12.78 -0.64
CA GLY A 122 0.63 -12.21 -1.34
C GLY A 122 -0.36 -11.54 -0.39
N GLU A 123 -0.48 -12.07 0.82
CA GLU A 123 -1.22 -11.51 1.94
C GLU A 123 -0.58 -10.22 2.45
N LEU A 124 0.73 -10.21 2.68
CA LEU A 124 1.49 -9.03 3.07
C LEU A 124 1.35 -7.91 2.04
N VAL A 125 1.46 -8.23 0.74
CA VAL A 125 1.24 -7.23 -0.32
C VAL A 125 -0.14 -6.58 -0.17
N ALA A 126 -1.20 -7.38 0.01
CA ALA A 126 -2.57 -6.86 0.18
C ALA A 126 -2.72 -6.01 1.46
N LEU A 127 -2.07 -6.39 2.55
CA LEU A 127 -2.11 -5.66 3.82
C LEU A 127 -1.36 -4.32 3.75
N TYR A 128 -0.14 -4.31 3.18
CA TYR A 128 0.68 -3.09 3.11
C TYR A 128 0.10 -2.04 2.16
N GLN A 129 -0.42 -2.45 0.99
CA GLN A 129 -1.09 -1.51 0.09
C GLN A 129 -2.41 -0.97 0.65
N ALA A 130 -3.02 -1.68 1.62
CA ALA A 130 -4.28 -1.28 2.25
C ALA A 130 -4.10 -0.30 3.42
N LEU A 131 -2.89 -0.15 3.99
CA LEU A 131 -2.61 0.76 5.11
C LEU A 131 -3.25 2.15 5.02
N PRO A 132 -3.26 2.88 3.88
CA PRO A 132 -3.86 4.21 3.82
C PRO A 132 -5.39 4.24 3.98
N LEU A 133 -6.03 3.07 3.94
CA LEU A 133 -7.48 2.88 4.07
C LEU A 133 -7.88 2.35 5.46
N LEU A 134 -6.93 1.87 6.26
CA LEU A 134 -7.20 1.22 7.54
C LEU A 134 -7.46 2.25 8.65
N PRO A 135 -8.32 1.91 9.64
CA PRO A 135 -8.44 2.65 10.89
C PRO A 135 -7.10 2.85 11.61
N TYR A 136 -6.99 3.98 12.33
CA TYR A 136 -5.82 4.36 13.15
C TYR A 136 -4.49 4.37 12.38
N PRO A 137 -4.43 4.97 11.18
CA PRO A 137 -3.23 4.92 10.34
C PRO A 137 -1.99 5.50 11.03
N GLU A 138 -2.14 6.47 11.93
CA GLU A 138 -1.06 7.04 12.73
C GLU A 138 -0.37 6.02 13.65
N GLN A 139 -1.05 4.94 14.05
CA GLN A 139 -0.53 3.90 14.93
C GLN A 139 0.17 2.77 14.15
N LEU A 140 0.06 2.76 12.81
CA LEU A 140 0.61 1.70 11.95
C LEU A 140 2.05 1.97 11.49
N GLN A 141 2.69 3.05 11.96
CA GLN A 141 4.03 3.47 11.50
C GLN A 141 5.10 2.39 11.71
N LYS A 142 5.10 1.73 12.87
CA LYS A 142 6.05 0.63 13.16
C LYS A 142 5.86 -0.55 12.21
N ARG A 143 4.60 -0.88 11.92
CA ARG A 143 4.24 -1.95 10.98
C ARG A 143 4.65 -1.59 9.56
N ALA A 144 4.35 -0.38 9.10
CA ALA A 144 4.80 0.12 7.81
C ALA A 144 6.34 0.11 7.66
N ALA A 145 7.07 0.48 8.72
CA ALA A 145 8.53 0.40 8.75
C ALA A 145 9.06 -1.05 8.64
N GLU A 146 8.33 -2.05 9.15
CA GLU A 146 8.65 -3.47 8.93
C GLU A 146 8.52 -3.85 7.44
N GLY A 147 7.44 -3.39 6.78
CA GLY A 147 7.25 -3.59 5.35
C GLY A 147 8.41 -3.01 4.53
N VAL A 148 8.86 -1.81 4.90
CA VAL A 148 10.04 -1.18 4.28
C VAL A 148 11.31 -1.98 4.55
N ARG A 149 11.50 -2.56 5.74
CA ARG A 149 12.70 -3.37 6.06
C ARG A 149 12.71 -4.74 5.40
N SER A 150 11.57 -5.25 4.93
CA SER A 150 11.47 -6.57 4.28
C SER A 150 12.45 -6.75 3.11
N ASN A 151 13.10 -7.91 3.04
CA ASN A 151 13.95 -8.29 1.89
C ASN A 151 13.14 -8.72 0.67
N MET A 152 11.81 -8.85 0.80
CA MET A 152 10.93 -9.21 -0.29
C MET A 152 10.54 -7.96 -1.09
N ILE A 153 11.05 -7.84 -2.32
CA ILE A 153 10.79 -6.68 -3.20
C ILE A 153 9.29 -6.41 -3.36
N ALA A 154 8.47 -7.47 -3.49
CA ALA A 154 7.02 -7.32 -3.60
C ALA A 154 6.39 -6.63 -2.37
N VAL A 155 6.84 -6.97 -1.16
CA VAL A 155 6.34 -6.38 0.09
C VAL A 155 6.83 -4.94 0.23
N PHE A 156 8.10 -4.69 -0.07
CA PHE A 156 8.64 -3.33 -0.11
C PHE A 156 7.86 -2.44 -1.09
N ASN A 157 7.60 -2.93 -2.30
CA ASN A 157 6.88 -2.17 -3.32
C ASN A 157 5.43 -1.87 -2.91
N ALA A 158 4.76 -2.79 -2.21
CA ALA A 158 3.39 -2.59 -1.74
C ALA A 158 3.25 -1.42 -0.75
N ILE A 159 4.28 -1.15 0.06
CA ILE A 159 4.31 0.00 0.96
C ILE A 159 4.89 1.26 0.31
N ALA A 160 5.92 1.13 -0.53
CA ALA A 160 6.67 2.28 -1.04
C ALA A 160 6.05 2.91 -2.29
N LEU A 161 5.49 2.10 -3.20
CA LEU A 161 5.07 2.54 -4.53
C LEU A 161 3.55 2.71 -4.60
N GLN A 162 3.11 3.79 -5.26
CA GLN A 162 1.70 4.10 -5.50
C GLN A 162 0.84 4.04 -4.22
N ASN A 163 1.48 4.34 -3.08
CA ASN A 163 0.88 4.27 -1.76
C ASN A 163 1.09 5.63 -1.05
N PRO A 164 0.02 6.33 -0.64
CA PRO A 164 0.16 7.63 0.01
C PRO A 164 0.61 7.54 1.48
N TYR A 165 0.63 6.34 2.07
CA TYR A 165 0.89 6.15 3.49
C TYR A 165 2.28 6.66 3.93
N PRO A 166 3.41 6.29 3.28
CA PRO A 166 4.73 6.76 3.72
C PRO A 166 4.86 8.28 3.71
N ALA A 167 4.34 8.94 2.68
CA ALA A 167 4.42 10.40 2.56
C ALA A 167 3.72 11.11 3.73
N GLN A 168 2.60 10.56 4.18
CA GLN A 168 1.77 11.17 5.22
C GLN A 168 2.22 10.84 6.65
N TYR A 169 2.73 9.62 6.89
CA TYR A 169 2.94 9.13 8.26
C TYR A 169 4.40 8.88 8.63
N PHE A 170 5.33 8.76 7.68
CA PHE A 170 6.73 8.55 8.04
C PHE A 170 7.39 9.83 8.54
N ASN A 171 8.14 9.73 9.62
CA ASN A 171 9.14 10.73 9.95
C ASN A 171 10.24 10.82 8.87
N THR A 172 11.04 11.88 8.90
CA THR A 172 12.06 12.16 7.88
C THR A 172 13.07 11.02 7.73
N LEU A 173 13.51 10.40 8.83
CA LEU A 173 14.48 9.31 8.78
C LEU A 173 13.92 8.07 8.06
N ALA A 174 12.72 7.61 8.45
CA ALA A 174 12.07 6.45 7.85
C ALA A 174 11.77 6.70 6.36
N TRP A 175 11.36 7.93 6.01
CA TRP A 175 11.19 8.37 4.64
C TRP A 175 12.49 8.26 3.82
N ASN A 176 13.57 8.88 4.30
CA ASN A 176 14.85 8.89 3.59
C ASN A 176 15.40 7.47 3.38
N GLN A 177 15.29 6.62 4.40
CA GLN A 177 15.71 5.22 4.33
C GLN A 177 14.87 4.40 3.35
N MET A 178 13.57 4.66 3.24
CA MET A 178 12.71 4.02 2.24
C MET A 178 13.13 4.41 0.81
N VAL A 179 13.36 5.70 0.55
CA VAL A 179 13.78 6.18 -0.78
C VAL A 179 15.15 5.62 -1.16
N LEU A 180 16.12 5.66 -0.23
CA LEU A 180 17.44 5.06 -0.47
C LEU A 180 17.32 3.56 -0.74
N LYS A 181 16.48 2.84 0.02
CA LYS A 181 16.26 1.41 -0.22
C LYS A 181 15.65 1.14 -1.59
N ALA A 182 14.72 1.97 -2.08
CA ALA A 182 14.13 1.80 -3.40
C ALA A 182 15.20 1.73 -4.49
N LEU A 183 16.24 2.57 -4.40
CA LEU A 183 17.40 2.51 -5.31
C LEU A 183 18.21 1.22 -5.16
N PHE A 184 18.44 0.74 -3.94
CA PHE A 184 19.14 -0.52 -3.71
C PHE A 184 18.42 -1.73 -4.29
N VAL A 185 17.09 -1.75 -4.24
CA VAL A 185 16.26 -2.85 -4.79
C VAL A 185 15.79 -2.61 -6.22
N GLY A 186 16.25 -1.53 -6.88
CA GLY A 186 15.91 -1.21 -8.27
C GLY A 186 14.43 -0.89 -8.51
N SER A 187 13.77 -0.30 -7.52
CA SER A 187 12.36 0.11 -7.62
C SER A 187 12.22 1.52 -8.18
N PRO A 188 11.21 1.79 -9.03
CA PRO A 188 11.03 3.08 -9.70
C PRO A 188 10.67 4.19 -8.70
N LEU A 189 11.52 5.22 -8.61
CA LEU A 189 11.32 6.31 -7.66
C LEU A 189 10.12 7.18 -8.02
N HIS A 190 9.84 7.40 -9.30
CA HIS A 190 8.70 8.18 -9.79
C HIS A 190 7.33 7.62 -9.37
N LEU A 191 7.26 6.38 -8.88
CA LEU A 191 6.04 5.79 -8.33
C LEU A 191 5.88 6.04 -6.82
N ILE A 192 6.91 6.55 -6.13
CA ILE A 192 6.83 6.97 -4.72
C ILE A 192 6.08 8.29 -4.66
N GLN A 193 4.90 8.28 -4.03
CA GLN A 193 4.06 9.46 -3.94
C GLN A 193 4.64 10.50 -2.98
N GLY A 194 4.67 11.77 -3.37
CA GLY A 194 5.18 12.86 -2.54
C GLY A 194 6.70 12.96 -2.51
N LEU A 195 7.40 12.31 -3.45
CA LEU A 195 8.85 12.31 -3.55
C LEU A 195 9.45 13.72 -3.58
N ASP A 196 9.01 14.55 -4.53
CA ASP A 196 9.51 15.92 -4.70
C ASP A 196 9.22 16.80 -3.48
N VAL A 197 8.00 16.68 -2.93
CA VAL A 197 7.54 17.49 -1.79
C VAL A 197 8.33 17.17 -0.51
N ARG A 198 8.78 15.92 -0.36
CA ARG A 198 9.52 15.46 0.82
C ARG A 198 11.03 15.33 0.61
N ALA A 199 11.52 15.75 -0.56
CA ALA A 199 12.95 15.88 -0.79
C ALA A 199 13.55 16.82 0.27
N ASN A 200 14.72 16.46 0.78
CA ASN A 200 15.35 17.19 1.87
C ASN A 200 16.87 17.01 1.80
N ARG A 201 17.61 17.92 2.46
CA ARG A 201 19.08 17.95 2.41
C ARG A 201 19.73 16.64 2.83
N GLU A 202 19.20 15.99 3.88
CA GLU A 202 19.74 14.72 4.37
C GLU A 202 19.53 13.60 3.35
N LEU A 203 18.36 13.53 2.73
CA LEU A 203 18.11 12.61 1.62
C LEU A 203 19.09 12.90 0.47
N GLY A 204 19.25 14.16 0.07
CA GLY A 204 20.18 14.55 -0.98
C GLY A 204 21.61 14.06 -0.72
N ARG A 205 22.12 14.23 0.52
CA ARG A 205 23.42 13.69 0.93
C ARG A 205 23.49 12.17 0.79
N MET A 206 22.52 11.44 1.33
CA MET A 206 22.47 9.98 1.25
C MET A 206 22.47 9.47 -0.20
N LEU A 207 21.82 10.20 -1.11
CA LEU A 207 21.76 9.88 -2.53
C LEU A 207 23.08 10.16 -3.25
N ILE A 208 23.78 11.23 -2.89
CA ILE A 208 25.14 11.52 -3.40
C ILE A 208 26.12 10.41 -2.96
N ASP A 209 26.07 10.02 -1.69
CA ASP A 209 26.91 8.93 -1.16
C ASP A 209 26.64 7.62 -1.91
N TYR A 210 25.36 7.28 -2.11
CA TYR A 210 24.97 6.12 -2.93
C TYR A 210 25.52 6.20 -4.36
N ALA A 211 25.46 7.37 -5.01
CA ALA A 211 25.98 7.55 -6.36
C ALA A 211 27.51 7.34 -6.41
N HIS A 212 28.26 7.86 -5.43
CA HIS A 212 29.70 7.63 -5.31
C HIS A 212 30.04 6.15 -5.09
N GLU A 213 29.29 5.44 -4.25
CA GLU A 213 29.45 3.99 -4.04
C GLU A 213 29.20 3.19 -5.33
N ARG A 214 28.17 3.55 -6.09
CA ARG A 214 27.85 2.92 -7.39
C ARG A 214 28.96 3.15 -8.40
N HIS A 215 29.41 4.40 -8.54
CA HIS A 215 30.49 4.78 -9.45
C HIS A 215 31.81 4.07 -9.11
N SER A 216 32.19 4.05 -7.84
CA SER A 216 33.41 3.34 -7.38
C SER A 216 33.34 1.84 -7.68
N ALA A 217 32.14 1.26 -7.63
CA ALA A 217 31.88 -0.11 -8.01
C ALA A 217 31.66 -0.33 -9.53
N HIS A 218 31.88 0.69 -10.37
CA HIS A 218 31.67 0.64 -11.83
C HIS A 218 30.24 0.25 -12.24
N ARG A 219 29.25 0.66 -11.44
CA ARG A 219 27.82 0.43 -11.69
C ARG A 219 27.14 1.74 -12.08
N SER A 220 26.12 1.66 -12.94
CA SER A 220 25.33 2.82 -13.33
C SER A 220 24.54 3.41 -12.16
N VAL A 221 24.33 4.73 -12.18
CA VAL A 221 23.48 5.47 -11.25
C VAL A 221 22.12 5.69 -11.92
N PRO A 222 20.98 5.38 -11.27
CA PRO A 222 19.66 5.66 -11.82
C PRO A 222 19.43 7.15 -12.07
N GLU A 223 18.92 7.52 -13.25
CA GLU A 223 18.68 8.93 -13.63
C GLU A 223 17.64 9.61 -12.73
N GLU A 224 16.67 8.85 -12.21
CA GLU A 224 15.63 9.32 -11.27
C GLU A 224 16.21 9.88 -9.96
N LEU A 225 17.51 9.66 -9.68
CA LEU A 225 18.20 10.20 -8.51
C LEU A 225 18.45 11.70 -8.63
N TRP A 226 18.80 12.19 -9.83
CA TRP A 226 19.34 13.55 -10.02
C TRP A 226 18.39 14.68 -9.63
N PRO A 227 17.08 14.62 -9.95
CA PRO A 227 16.14 15.66 -9.52
C PRO A 227 16.07 15.85 -8.00
N LEU A 228 16.41 14.82 -7.21
CA LEU A 228 16.35 14.87 -5.74
C LEU A 228 17.60 15.49 -5.10
N VAL A 229 18.66 15.71 -5.87
CA VAL A 229 19.92 16.27 -5.39
C VAL A 229 20.21 17.65 -5.97
N GLU A 230 19.59 18.03 -7.10
CA GLU A 230 19.82 19.32 -7.77
C GLU A 230 19.67 20.53 -6.83
N ASP A 231 18.62 20.54 -6.00
CA ASP A 231 18.37 21.62 -5.03
C ASP A 231 19.39 21.68 -3.88
N PHE A 232 20.17 20.62 -3.67
CA PHE A 232 21.10 20.48 -2.54
C PHE A 232 22.58 20.45 -2.93
N ALA A 233 22.88 20.15 -4.20
CA ALA A 233 24.25 20.13 -4.74
C ALA A 233 24.90 21.52 -4.79
N LEU A 234 24.09 22.58 -4.91
CA LEU A 234 24.58 23.97 -4.89
C LEU A 234 25.01 24.46 -3.50
N LEU A 235 24.69 23.73 -2.43
CA LEU A 235 24.99 24.13 -1.04
C LEU A 235 26.22 23.43 -0.46
N SER A 236 26.82 22.47 -1.18
CA SER A 236 28.04 21.76 -0.78
C SER A 236 29.33 22.32 -1.41
N ALA A 237 29.23 23.30 -2.31
CA ALA A 237 30.37 23.95 -2.95
C ALA A 237 30.87 25.20 -2.20
N GLU A 238 30.30 25.54 -1.04
CA GLU A 238 30.67 26.71 -0.22
C GLU A 238 31.36 26.37 1.11
N CYS A 239 31.90 25.16 1.28
CA CYS A 239 32.77 24.80 2.41
C CYS A 239 34.21 24.56 1.98
#